data_AF-R9K6I0-F1
#
_entry.id   AF-R9K6I0-F1
#
_cell.length_a   1.000
_cell.length_b   1.000
_cell.length_c   1.000
_cell.angle_alpha   90.00
_cell.angle_beta   90.00
_cell.angle_gamma   90.00
#
_symmetry.space_group_name_H-M   'P 1'
#
loop_
_entity.id
_entity.type
_entity.pdbx_description
1 polymer ?
#
loop_
_entity_poly.entity_id
_entity_poly.type
_entity_poly.pdbx_seq_one_letter_code
_entity_poly.pdbx_strand_id
1 'polypeptide(L)' 'MKVKALVSGFDLTEGKIYDVIFEYDTVYELKCDTGTYCRPKSFFEVIEADKAV' A
#
# COMPACT_ATOMS: atom_id res chain seq x y z
N MET A 1 -4.81 3.78 7.08
CA MET A 1 -4.46 4.41 5.77
C MET A 1 -4.72 3.42 4.64
N LYS A 2 -5.28 3.90 3.53
CA LYS A 2 -5.50 3.10 2.31
C LYS A 2 -4.70 3.66 1.13
N VAL A 3 -4.11 2.76 0.36
CA VAL A 3 -3.29 3.11 -0.81
C VAL A 3 -3.75 2.33 -2.04
N LYS A 4 -3.70 2.96 -3.21
CA LYS A 4 -4.01 2.35 -4.50
C LYS A 4 -2.72 2.04 -5.24
N ALA A 5 -2.56 0.80 -5.72
CA ALA A 5 -1.38 0.42 -6.49
C ALA A 5 -1.35 1.10 -7.86
N LEU A 6 -0.19 1.65 -8.23
CA LEU A 6 0.10 2.28 -9.51
C LEU A 6 0.74 1.33 -10.53
N VAL A 7 1.10 0.11 -10.09
CA VAL A 7 1.78 -0.90 -10.90
C VAL A 7 1.20 -2.29 -10.63
N SER A 8 1.34 -3.18 -11.60
CA SER A 8 1.06 -4.62 -11.44
C SER A 8 2.35 -5.42 -11.28
N GLY A 9 2.28 -6.53 -10.54
CA GLY A 9 3.44 -7.38 -10.22
C GLY A 9 3.90 -7.22 -8.77
N PHE A 10 4.84 -8.04 -8.33
CA PHE A 10 5.28 -8.07 -6.92
C PHE A 10 4.11 -8.23 -5.93
N ASP A 11 3.15 -9.10 -6.27
CA ASP A 11 1.91 -9.32 -5.49
C ASP A 11 0.94 -8.13 -5.48
N LEU A 12 1.15 -7.16 -6.37
CA LEU A 12 0.26 -6.02 -6.59
C LEU A 12 -0.55 -6.17 -7.87
N THR A 13 -1.77 -5.65 -7.83
CA THR A 13 -2.64 -5.44 -8.99
C THR A 13 -2.85 -3.95 -9.15
N GLU A 14 -2.46 -3.39 -10.30
CA GLU A 14 -2.66 -1.98 -10.60
C GLU A 14 -4.13 -1.59 -10.44
N GLY A 15 -4.36 -0.47 -9.75
CA GLY A 15 -5.70 0.05 -9.46
C GLY A 15 -6.39 -0.59 -8.25
N LYS A 16 -5.90 -1.72 -7.72
CA LYS A 16 -6.43 -2.32 -6.48
C LYS A 16 -6.03 -1.47 -5.26
N ILE A 17 -6.96 -1.37 -4.30
CA ILE A 17 -6.76 -0.67 -3.04
C ILE A 17 -6.30 -1.68 -1.99
N TYR A 18 -5.28 -1.30 -1.23
CA TYR A 18 -4.68 -2.08 -0.16
C TYR A 18 -4.75 -1.29 1.15
N ASP A 19 -4.99 -2.01 2.24
CA ASP A 19 -4.88 -1.48 3.59
C ASP A 19 -3.40 -1.51 4.04
N VAL A 20 -2.90 -0.34 4.45
CA VAL A 20 -1.55 -0.22 5.03
C VAL A 20 -1.61 -0.64 6.48
N ILE A 21 -0.82 -1.65 6.85
CA ILE A 21 -0.67 -2.13 8.23
C ILE A 21 0.31 -1.22 8.97
N PHE A 22 1.43 -0.88 8.31
CA PHE A 22 2.46 -0.03 8.89
C PHE A 22 3.11 0.85 7.82
N GLU A 23 3.46 2.06 8.20
CA GLU A 23 4.16 3.03 7.35
C GLU A 23 5.57 3.24 7.89
N TYR A 24 6.57 2.90 7.06
CA TYR A 24 7.98 3.24 7.31
C TYR A 24 8.35 4.46 6.48
N ASP A 25 9.58 4.96 6.60
CA ASP A 25 10.00 6.17 5.88
C ASP A 25 9.84 6.05 4.35
N THR A 26 10.27 4.92 3.76
CA THR A 26 10.37 4.73 2.30
C THR A 26 9.46 3.64 1.73
N VAL A 27 8.84 2.82 2.58
CA VAL A 27 8.00 1.69 2.19
C VAL A 27 6.70 1.64 3.00
N TYR A 28 5.67 1.03 2.43
CA TYR A 28 4.47 0.60 3.14
C TYR A 28 4.52 -0.91 3.36
N GLU A 29 4.07 -1.35 4.53
CA GLU A 29 3.75 -2.74 4.81
C GLU A 29 2.25 -2.96 4.63
N LEU A 30 1.90 -3.82 3.69
CA LEU A 30 0.53 -4.02 3.21
C LEU A 30 0.08 -5.46 3.48
N LYS A 31 -1.22 -5.62 3.72
CA LYS A 31 -1.85 -6.94 3.67
C LYS A 31 -2.26 -7.25 2.23
N CYS A 32 -1.62 -8.24 1.63
CA CYS A 32 -2.00 -8.79 0.32
C CYS A 32 -2.71 -10.15 0.50
N ASP A 33 -3.35 -10.63 -0.56
CA ASP A 33 -4.07 -11.93 -0.52
C ASP A 33 -3.12 -13.10 -0.23
N THR A 34 -1.84 -12.99 -0.63
CA THR A 34 -0.79 -14.00 -0.48
C THR A 34 0.01 -13.88 0.82
N GLY A 35 -0.17 -12.81 1.59
CA GLY A 35 0.61 -12.54 2.81
C GLY A 35 0.84 -11.05 3.06
N THR A 36 1.80 -10.75 3.94
CA THR A 36 2.19 -9.37 4.26
C THR A 36 3.48 -9.00 3.53
N TYR A 37 3.51 -7.85 2.87
CA TYR A 37 4.66 -7.44 2.06
C TYR A 37 5.00 -5.96 2.24
N CYS A 38 6.31 -5.67 2.28
CA CYS A 38 6.83 -4.31 2.20
C CYS A 38 7.02 -3.89 0.73
N ARG A 39 6.48 -2.74 0.35
CA ARG A 39 6.59 -2.20 -1.01
C ARG A 39 6.92 -0.70 -0.99
N PRO A 40 7.73 -0.19 -1.95
CA PRO A 40 8.08 1.23 -2.02
C PRO A 40 6.85 2.12 -2.09
N LYS A 41 6.85 3.25 -1.37
CA LYS A 41 5.73 4.20 -1.42
C LYS A 41 5.44 4.71 -2.83
N SER A 42 6.47 4.80 -3.69
CA SER A 42 6.34 5.19 -5.10
C SER A 42 5.48 4.26 -5.94
N PHE A 43 5.16 3.06 -5.46
CA PHE A 43 4.27 2.13 -6.16
C PHE A 43 2.80 2.43 -5.89
N PHE A 44 2.48 3.43 -5.06
CA PHE A 44 1.12 3.69 -4.62
C PHE A 44 0.75 5.17 -4.61
N GLU A 45 -0.55 5.39 -4.70
CA GLU A 45 -1.22 6.66 -4.42
C GLU A 45 -1.98 6.53 -3.10
N VAL A 46 -1.84 7.50 -2.19
CA VAL A 46 -2.60 7.50 -0.93
C VAL A 46 -4.03 7.99 -1.20
N ILE A 47 -5.02 7.14 -0.90
CA ILE A 47 -6.45 7.42 -1.15
C ILE A 47 -7.15 7.92 0.11
N GLU A 48 -6.78 7.37 1.26
CA GLU A 48 -7.33 7.75 2.56
C GLU A 48 -6.19 7.78 3.58
N ALA A 49 -5.67 8.98 3.84
CA ALA A 49 -4.83 9.22 5.00
C ALA A 49 -5.78 9.38 6.19
N ASP A 50 -5.68 8.51 7.19
CA ASP A 50 -6.37 8.72 8.46
C ASP A 50 -5.92 10.08 8.98
N LYS A 51 -6.81 11.07 8.93
CA LYS A 51 -6.62 12.32 9.65
C LYS A 51 -6.66 11.95 11.12
N ALA A 52 -5.49 11.83 11.74
CA ALA A 52 -5.38 11.81 13.18
C ALA A 52 -6.08 13.07 13.71
N VAL A 53 -7.17 12.86 14.45
CA VAL A 53 -7.86 13.89 15.26
C VAL A 53 -7.00 14.19 16.47
#